data_AF-A0A496R374-F1
#
_entry.id   AF-A0A496R374-F1
#
_cell.length_a   1.000
_cell.length_b   1.000
_cell.length_c   1.000
_cell.angle_alpha   90.00
_cell.angle_beta   90.00
_cell.angle_gamma   90.00
#
_symmetry.space_group_name_H-M   'P 1'
#
loop_
_entity.id
_entity.type
_entity.pdbx_description
1 polymer ?
#
loop_
_entity_poly.entity_id
_entity_poly.type
_entity_poly.pdbx_seq_one_letter_code
_entity_poly.pdbx_strand_id
1 'polypeptide(L)' 'KRIFKRLGLLTGNEDYDEIALLFADSLNRNTKVYQEYHALIVKHAKELCRKQALCKGCALRKYCLEAP' A
#
# COMPACT_ATOMS: atom_id res chain seq x y z
N LYS A 1 4.28 2.76 -3.33
CA LYS A 1 5.59 2.15 -2.98
C LYS A 1 5.85 2.11 -1.46
N ARG A 2 6.00 3.24 -0.75
CA ARG A 2 6.36 3.24 0.70
C ARG A 2 5.48 2.34 1.61
N ILE A 3 4.15 2.45 1.52
CA ILE A 3 3.23 1.62 2.33
C ILE A 3 3.53 0.14 2.12
N PHE A 4 3.58 -0.29 0.86
CA PHE A 4 3.81 -1.71 0.53
C PHE A 4 5.17 -2.21 1.00
N LYS A 5 6.21 -1.37 0.94
CA LYS A 5 7.52 -1.71 1.53
C LYS A 5 7.43 -1.95 3.04
N ARG A 6 6.76 -1.05 3.77
CA ARG A 6 6.55 -1.17 5.22
C ARG A 6 5.69 -2.36 5.63
N LEU A 7 4.78 -2.77 4.75
CA LEU A 7 3.97 -3.99 4.91
C LEU A 7 4.73 -5.26 4.56
N GLY A 8 5.94 -5.17 4.00
CA GLY A 8 6.68 -6.33 3.49
C GLY A 8 6.14 -6.90 2.16
N LEU A 9 5.23 -6.17 1.51
CA LEU A 9 4.63 -6.58 0.23
C LEU A 9 5.52 -6.25 -0.97
N LEU A 10 6.45 -5.29 -0.82
CA LEU A 10 7.44 -4.97 -1.84
C LEU A 10 8.81 -4.89 -1.18
N THR A 11 9.82 -5.47 -1.82
CA THR A 11 11.23 -5.32 -1.39
C THR A 11 11.80 -3.95 -1.76
N GLY A 12 11.19 -3.28 -2.76
CA GLY A 12 11.61 -1.97 -3.28
C GLY A 12 12.44 -2.03 -4.55
N ASN A 13 12.82 -3.24 -5.00
CA ASN A 13 13.45 -3.48 -6.29
C ASN A 13 12.43 -3.83 -7.39
N GLU A 14 11.16 -3.96 -7.05
CA GLU A 14 10.13 -4.37 -8.00
C GLU A 14 9.81 -3.28 -9.02
N ASP A 15 9.74 -3.71 -10.27
CA ASP A 15 9.38 -2.88 -11.40
C ASP A 15 7.88 -2.54 -11.39
N TYR A 16 7.53 -1.49 -12.11
CA TYR A 16 6.14 -1.03 -12.16
C TYR A 16 5.17 -2.13 -12.63
N ASP A 17 5.63 -2.97 -13.56
CA ASP A 17 4.83 -4.07 -14.13
C ASP A 17 4.62 -5.21 -13.13
N GLU A 18 5.60 -5.53 -12.29
CA GLU A 18 5.47 -6.53 -11.23
C GLU A 18 4.43 -6.08 -10.18
N ILE A 19 4.49 -4.80 -9.82
CA ILE A 19 3.49 -4.18 -8.94
C ILE A 19 2.10 -4.25 -9.59
N ALA A 20 2.00 -3.92 -10.88
CA ALA A 20 0.73 -3.97 -11.61
C ALA A 20 0.16 -5.39 -11.68
N LEU A 21 0.99 -6.40 -11.91
CA LEU A 21 0.60 -7.81 -11.93
C LEU A 21 0.10 -8.29 -10.56
N LEU A 22 0.78 -7.89 -9.48
CA LEU A 22 0.37 -8.23 -8.11
C LEU A 22 -1.06 -7.73 -7.80
N PHE A 23 -1.39 -6.52 -8.27
CA PHE A 23 -2.75 -5.99 -8.15
C PHE A 23 -3.71 -6.66 -9.13
N ALA A 24 -3.29 -6.90 -10.37
CA ALA A 24 -4.09 -7.54 -11.42
C ALA A 24 -4.57 -8.95 -11.06
N ASP A 25 -3.73 -9.70 -10.35
CA ASP A 25 -4.01 -11.08 -9.92
C ASP A 25 -4.86 -11.13 -8.65
N SER A 26 -4.69 -10.15 -7.75
CA SER A 26 -5.38 -10.11 -6.44
C SER A 26 -6.72 -9.38 -6.45
N LEU A 27 -6.93 -8.43 -7.37
CA LEU A 27 -8.16 -7.64 -7.48
C LEU A 27 -8.92 -8.05 -8.73
N ASN A 28 -10.22 -8.30 -8.57
CA ASN A 28 -11.14 -8.52 -9.69
C ASN A 28 -10.92 -7.42 -10.75
N ARG A 29 -10.85 -7.78 -12.05
CA ARG A 29 -10.46 -6.91 -13.18
C ARG A 29 -11.44 -5.76 -13.46
N ASN A 30 -11.74 -4.95 -12.45
CA ASN A 30 -12.66 -3.83 -12.49
C ASN A 30 -11.87 -2.55 -12.24
N THR A 31 -11.67 -1.76 -13.29
CA THR A 31 -10.94 -0.49 -13.27
C THR A 31 -11.42 0.46 -12.17
N LYS A 32 -12.72 0.46 -11.85
CA LYS A 32 -13.28 1.31 -10.78
C LYS A 32 -12.73 0.94 -9.41
N VAL A 33 -12.61 -0.37 -9.13
CA VAL A 33 -12.04 -0.88 -7.88
C VAL A 33 -10.57 -0.48 -7.78
N TYR A 34 -9.80 -0.57 -8.87
CA TYR A 34 -8.40 -0.12 -8.89
C TYR A 34 -8.26 1.36 -8.59
N GLN A 35 -9.09 2.21 -9.20
CA GLN A 35 -9.04 3.66 -9.00
C GLN A 35 -9.36 4.03 -7.55
N GLU A 36 -10.41 3.44 -6.98
CA GLU A 36 -10.79 3.67 -5.59
C GLU A 36 -9.72 3.17 -4.62
N TYR A 37 -9.22 1.96 -4.84
CA TYR A 37 -8.17 1.37 -4.01
C TYR A 37 -6.89 2.22 -4.05
N HIS A 38 -6.48 2.66 -5.24
CA HIS A 38 -5.34 3.57 -5.41
C HIS A 38 -5.55 4.89 -4.66
N ALA A 39 -6.74 5.50 -4.77
CA ALA A 39 -7.07 6.73 -4.07
C ALA A 39 -6.98 6.57 -2.53
N LEU A 40 -7.50 5.45 -2.01
CA LEU A 40 -7.43 5.13 -0.58
C LEU A 40 -5.99 4.93 -0.10
N ILE A 41 -5.17 4.20 -0.86
CA ILE A 41 -3.74 4.01 -0.54
C ILE A 41 -3.00 5.34 -0.53
N VAL A 42 -3.23 6.19 -1.53
CA VAL A 42 -2.58 7.50 -1.63
C VAL A 42 -3.00 8.39 -0.46
N LYS A 43 -4.28 8.44 -0.12
CA LYS A 43 -4.80 9.18 1.04
C LYS A 43 -4.14 8.68 2.33
N HIS A 44 -4.15 7.36 2.55
CA HIS A 44 -3.52 6.74 3.72
C HIS A 44 -2.01 7.05 3.81
N ALA A 45 -1.30 7.07 2.66
CA ALA A 45 0.13 7.37 2.61
C ALA A 45 0.46 8.81 2.99
N LYS A 46 -0.45 9.74 2.67
CA LYS A 46 -0.30 11.17 2.94
C LYS A 46 -0.70 11.50 4.39
N GLU A 47 -1.81 10.95 4.86
CA GLU A 47 -2.39 11.30 6.17
C GLU A 47 -1.72 10.54 7.32
N LEU A 48 -1.44 9.24 7.16
CA LEU A 48 -0.97 8.36 8.24
C LEU A 48 0.44 7.82 7.98
N CYS A 49 0.63 7.11 6.87
CA CYS A 49 1.89 6.42 6.55
C CYS A 49 2.89 7.34 5.81
N ARG A 50 3.06 8.56 6.33
CA ARG A 50 4.02 9.56 5.85
C ARG A 50 5.45 9.25 6.30
N LYS A 51 6.43 10.13 6.02
CA LYS A 51 7.85 9.91 6.35
C LYS A 51 8.01 9.58 7.85
N GLN A 52 7.46 10.42 8.72
CA GLN A 52 7.21 10.11 10.14
C GLN A 52 5.78 9.57 10.30
N ALA A 53 5.63 8.25 10.38
CA ALA A 53 4.33 7.60 10.37
C ALA A 53 3.54 7.83 11.66
N LEU A 54 2.22 8.03 11.53
CA LEU A 54 1.28 8.09 12.65
C LEU A 54 0.66 6.70 12.89
N CYS A 55 1.45 5.77 13.41
CA CYS A 55 1.05 4.36 13.49
C CYS A 55 -0.08 4.10 14.50
N LYS A 56 -0.24 4.92 15.54
CA LYS A 56 -1.23 4.73 16.63
C LYS A 56 -2.68 4.62 16.13
N GLY A 57 -3.02 5.25 15.00
CA GLY A 57 -4.36 5.20 14.36
C GLY A 57 -4.37 4.49 13.01
N CYS A 58 -3.29 3.79 12.64
CA CYS A 58 -3.19 3.15 11.34
C CYS A 58 -3.98 1.84 11.31
N ALA A 59 -4.97 1.74 10.40
CA ALA A 59 -5.74 0.51 10.20
C ALA A 59 -4.87 -0.71 9.81
N LEU A 60 -3.70 -0.46 9.23
CA LEU A 60 -2.75 -1.48 8.80
C LEU A 60 -1.70 -1.81 9.87
N ARG A 61 -1.73 -1.18 11.05
CA ARG A 61 -0.69 -1.33 12.09
C ARG A 61 -0.41 -2.79 12.43
N LYS A 62 -1.46 -3.59 12.63
CA LYS A 62 -1.38 -5.01 12.98
C LYS A 62 -0.74 -5.91 11.91
N TYR A 63 -0.67 -5.43 10.66
CA TYR A 63 -0.10 -6.15 9.53
C TYR A 63 1.20 -5.51 9.03
N CYS A 64 1.65 -4.43 9.66
CA CYS A 64 2.78 -3.64 9.23
C CYS A 64 4.05 -4.09 9.95
N LEU A 65 5.03 -4.58 9.21
CA LEU A 65 6.30 -5.07 9.76
C LEU A 65 7.17 -3.96 10.37
N GLU A 66 7.02 -2.72 9.86
CA GLU A 66 7.73 -1.54 10.40
C GLU A 66 6.89 -0.71 11.40
N ALA A 67 5.74 -1.21 11.86
CA ALA A 67 4.98 -0.49 12.88
C ALA A 67 5.66 -0.62 14.26
N PRO A 68 5.72 0.46 15.06
CA PRO A 68 6.13 0.40 16.45
C PRO A 68 5.04 -0.15 17.37
#